data_AF-A0A7V0Z9K7-F1
#
_entry.id   AF-A0A7V0Z9K7-F1
#
_cell.length_a   1.000
_cell.length_b   1.000
_cell.length_c   1.000
_cell.angle_alpha   90.00
_cell.angle_beta   90.00
_cell.angle_gamma   90.00
#
_symmetry.space_group_name_H-M   'P 1'
#
loop_
_entity.id
_entity.type
_entity.pdbx_description
1 polymer ?
#
loop_
_entity_poly.entity_id
_entity_poly.type
_entity_poly.pdbx_seq_one_letter_code
_entity_poly.pdbx_strand_id
1 'polypeptide(L)'
;MTHRRWIGITLVAGVICAMITLALFHNDIAIAYHHRAMMRAWAKIRKVGPNNSDQSQWIESYERHRDALVQYGYLARREFPLVVKPPETRRVWKQVTAEFPDYIHVAMQTTQWGGTVNKIIVYDQPDRMPAWEAVIHRYDVPEFPTSAGTNTPDEDRANGR
;
A
#
# COMPACT_ATOMS: atom_id res chain seq x y z
N MET A 1 41.06 38.58 17.47
CA MET A 1 40.96 37.43 16.53
C MET A 1 39.63 36.67 16.56
N THR A 2 38.70 36.99 17.47
CA THR A 2 37.39 36.31 17.61
C THR A 2 36.35 36.74 16.56
N HIS A 3 36.35 38.00 16.11
CA HIS A 3 35.33 38.54 15.19
C HIS A 3 35.30 37.90 13.79
N ARG A 4 36.46 37.50 13.24
CA ARG A 4 36.56 36.83 11.93
C ARG A 4 35.98 35.41 11.93
N ARG A 5 36.01 34.71 13.07
CA ARG A 5 35.46 33.36 13.20
C ARG A 5 33.94 33.36 13.20
N TRP A 6 33.32 34.36 13.82
CA TRP A 6 31.85 34.49 13.85
C TRP A 6 31.24 34.80 12.48
N ILE A 7 31.90 35.61 11.66
CA ILE A 7 31.44 35.94 10.29
C ILE A 7 31.48 34.70 9.38
N GLY A 8 32.49 33.85 9.52
CA GLY A 8 32.56 32.60 8.75
C GLY A 8 31.45 31.61 9.10
N ILE A 9 31.11 31.48 10.39
CA ILE A 9 30.06 30.57 10.86
C ILE A 9 28.67 31.03 10.39
N THR A 10 28.37 32.34 10.44
CA THR A 10 27.07 32.86 10.02
C THR A 10 26.84 32.73 8.52
N LEU A 11 27.88 32.91 7.68
CA LEU A 11 27.79 32.69 6.24
C LEU A 11 27.54 31.21 5.90
N VAL A 12 28.26 30.29 6.54
CA VAL A 12 28.07 28.84 6.32
C VAL A 12 26.66 28.42 6.75
N ALA A 13 26.19 28.87 7.91
CA ALA A 13 24.83 28.60 8.36
C ALA A 13 23.76 29.16 7.41
N GLY A 14 23.95 30.37 6.88
CA GLY A 14 23.05 30.98 5.89
C GLY A 14 22.96 30.20 4.59
N VAL A 15 24.11 29.71 4.07
CA VAL A 15 24.14 28.88 2.85
C VAL A 15 23.46 27.53 3.09
N ILE A 16 23.71 26.88 4.23
CA ILE A 16 23.05 25.62 4.57
C ILE A 16 21.53 25.80 4.66
N CYS A 17 21.05 26.84 5.36
CA CYS A 17 19.63 27.14 5.43
C CYS A 17 19.02 27.38 4.05
N ALA A 18 19.67 28.19 3.20
CA ALA A 18 19.18 28.44 1.84
C ALA A 18 19.09 27.17 1.00
N MET A 19 20.09 26.27 1.10
CA MET A 19 20.07 24.97 0.42
C MET A 19 18.96 24.05 0.93
N ILE A 20 18.75 23.99 2.26
CA ILE A 20 17.66 23.20 2.86
C ILE A 20 16.31 23.74 2.39
N THR A 21 16.09 25.06 2.47
CA THR A 21 14.84 25.68 2.04
C THR A 21 14.56 25.43 0.56
N LEU A 22 15.56 25.62 -0.31
CA LEU A 22 15.44 25.35 -1.74
C LEU A 22 15.11 23.87 -2.01
N ALA A 23 15.76 22.94 -1.30
CA ALA A 23 15.52 21.51 -1.43
C ALA A 23 14.09 21.13 -1.00
N LEU A 24 13.58 21.70 0.09
CA LEU A 24 12.22 21.45 0.58
C LEU A 24 11.16 21.96 -0.41
N PHE A 25 11.29 23.20 -0.90
CA PHE A 25 10.36 23.74 -1.89
C PHE A 25 10.40 22.98 -3.23
N HIS A 26 11.58 22.52 -3.64
CA HIS A 26 11.70 21.69 -4.84
C HIS A 26 10.94 20.36 -4.66
N ASN A 27 11.05 19.74 -3.48
CA ASN A 27 10.39 18.47 -3.18
C ASN A 27 8.86 18.61 -3.23
N ASP A 28 8.30 19.65 -2.59
CA ASP A 28 6.84 19.88 -2.58
C ASP A 28 6.27 20.09 -3.98
N ILE A 29 6.97 20.86 -4.82
CA ILE A 29 6.55 21.11 -6.21
C ILE A 29 6.63 19.81 -7.03
N ALA A 30 7.69 19.01 -6.85
CA ALA A 30 7.83 17.72 -7.51
C ALA A 30 6.72 16.75 -7.09
N ILE A 31 6.45 16.61 -5.79
CA ILE A 31 5.36 15.80 -5.24
C ILE A 31 4.02 16.22 -5.86
N ALA A 32 3.71 17.52 -5.87
CA ALA A 32 2.47 18.03 -6.44
C ALA A 32 2.34 17.71 -7.94
N TYR A 33 3.43 17.82 -8.71
CA TYR A 33 3.46 17.46 -10.12
C TYR A 33 3.20 15.97 -10.33
N HIS A 34 3.96 15.10 -9.66
CA HIS A 34 3.84 13.65 -9.81
C HIS A 34 2.46 13.15 -9.35
N HIS A 35 1.91 13.70 -8.26
CA HIS A 35 0.57 13.35 -7.77
C HIS A 35 -0.52 13.71 -8.80
N ARG A 36 -0.49 14.92 -9.36
CA ARG A 36 -1.45 15.33 -10.40
C ARG A 36 -1.33 14.47 -11.66
N ALA A 37 -0.11 14.18 -12.09
CA ALA A 37 0.13 13.36 -13.27
C ALA A 37 -0.34 11.90 -13.07
N MET A 38 -0.07 11.31 -11.90
CA MET A 38 -0.57 9.99 -11.50
C MET A 38 -2.10 9.93 -11.53
N MET A 39 -2.78 10.91 -10.91
CA MET A 39 -4.24 10.94 -10.88
C MET A 39 -4.86 11.13 -12.27
N ARG A 40 -4.21 11.91 -13.15
CA ARG A 40 -4.62 12.03 -14.55
C ARG A 40 -4.48 10.71 -15.31
N ALA A 41 -3.35 10.02 -15.15
CA ALA A 41 -3.13 8.72 -15.77
C ALA A 41 -4.17 7.70 -15.27
N TRP A 42 -4.45 7.67 -13.97
CA TRP A 42 -5.49 6.83 -13.39
C TRP A 42 -6.89 7.11 -13.96
N ALA A 43 -7.27 8.38 -14.05
CA ALA A 43 -8.55 8.78 -14.65
C ALA A 43 -8.65 8.34 -16.12
N LYS A 44 -7.54 8.33 -16.86
CA LYS A 44 -7.48 7.80 -18.23
C LYS A 44 -7.66 6.29 -18.24
N ILE A 45 -6.91 5.52 -17.44
CA ILE A 45 -7.04 4.05 -17.33
C ILE A 45 -8.50 3.65 -17.10
N ARG A 46 -9.19 4.32 -16.16
CA ARG A 46 -10.61 4.07 -15.87
C ARG A 46 -11.55 4.39 -17.04
N LYS A 47 -11.20 5.36 -17.89
CA LYS A 47 -12.03 5.81 -19.01
C LYS A 47 -11.87 4.92 -20.25
N VAL A 48 -10.65 4.50 -20.59
CA VAL A 48 -10.40 3.78 -21.87
C VAL A 48 -10.81 2.31 -21.82
N GLY A 49 -10.89 1.71 -20.62
CA GLY A 49 -11.25 0.31 -20.43
C GLY A 49 -10.13 -0.67 -20.80
N PRO A 50 -10.31 -1.98 -20.51
CA PRO A 50 -9.26 -3.00 -20.59
C PRO A 50 -8.84 -3.41 -22.01
N ASN A 51 -9.58 -3.02 -23.05
CA ASN A 51 -9.37 -3.50 -24.41
C ASN A 51 -8.72 -2.44 -25.34
N ASN A 52 -8.24 -1.33 -24.78
CA ASN A 52 -7.66 -0.24 -25.57
C ASN A 52 -6.13 -0.37 -25.65
N SER A 53 -5.56 -0.23 -26.86
CA SER A 53 -4.12 -0.27 -27.10
C SER A 53 -3.32 0.75 -26.29
N ASP A 54 -3.91 1.91 -26.02
CA ASP A 54 -3.26 3.01 -25.31
C ASP A 54 -3.27 2.79 -23.79
N GLN A 55 -4.01 1.79 -23.29
CA GLN A 55 -4.11 1.52 -21.86
C GLN A 55 -2.75 1.23 -21.24
N SER A 56 -1.89 0.49 -21.94
CA SER A 56 -0.52 0.18 -21.49
C SER A 56 0.29 1.44 -21.22
N GLN A 57 0.20 2.45 -22.09
CA GLN A 57 0.89 3.73 -21.91
C GLN A 57 0.40 4.47 -20.66
N TRP A 58 -0.91 4.44 -20.39
CA TRP A 58 -1.47 5.08 -19.20
C TRP A 58 -1.10 4.34 -17.91
N ILE A 59 -1.04 3.00 -17.96
CA ILE A 59 -0.55 2.17 -16.85
C ILE A 59 0.92 2.48 -16.55
N GLU A 60 1.79 2.47 -17.57
CA GLU A 60 3.20 2.82 -17.40
C GLU A 60 3.40 4.24 -16.85
N SER A 61 2.62 5.20 -17.35
CA SER A 61 2.64 6.58 -16.85
C SER A 61 2.24 6.64 -15.38
N TYR A 62 1.15 5.95 -15.01
CA TYR A 62 0.69 5.88 -13.63
C TYR A 62 1.74 5.25 -12.70
N GLU A 63 2.33 4.11 -13.07
CA GLU A 63 3.36 3.43 -12.29
C GLU A 63 4.61 4.30 -12.12
N ARG A 64 5.07 4.95 -13.19
CA ARG A 64 6.20 5.88 -13.16
C ARG A 64 5.99 7.01 -12.16
N HIS A 65 4.81 7.64 -12.17
CA HIS A 65 4.52 8.73 -11.25
C HIS A 65 4.31 8.25 -9.81
N ARG A 66 3.69 7.08 -9.60
CA ARG A 66 3.57 6.43 -8.29
C ARG A 66 4.95 6.15 -7.68
N ASP A 67 5.86 5.57 -8.46
CA ASP A 67 7.18 5.18 -7.97
C ASP A 67 8.06 6.42 -7.71
N ALA A 68 7.90 7.49 -8.49
CA ALA A 68 8.52 8.78 -8.18
C ALA A 68 8.01 9.36 -6.85
N LEU A 69 6.70 9.29 -6.56
CA LEU A 69 6.17 9.73 -5.27
C LEU A 69 6.71 8.89 -4.09
N VAL A 70 7.04 7.62 -4.33
CA VAL A 70 7.76 6.79 -3.34
C VAL A 70 9.17 7.31 -3.12
N GLN A 71 9.90 7.65 -4.19
CA GLN A 71 11.26 8.20 -4.09
C GLN A 71 11.31 9.53 -3.33
N TYR A 72 10.30 10.38 -3.49
CA TYR A 72 10.17 11.65 -2.76
C TYR A 72 9.67 11.49 -1.31
N GLY A 73 9.34 10.26 -0.88
CA GLY A 73 8.84 9.97 0.47
C GLY A 73 7.38 10.35 0.70
N TYR A 74 6.65 10.76 -0.33
CA TYR A 74 5.23 11.06 -0.23
C TYR A 74 4.37 9.79 -0.10
N LEU A 75 4.77 8.72 -0.78
CA LEU A 75 4.19 7.39 -0.62
C LEU A 75 5.21 6.44 0.00
N ALA A 76 4.74 5.54 0.85
CA ALA A 76 5.47 4.35 1.28
C ALA A 76 4.98 3.15 0.47
N ARG A 77 5.92 2.34 -0.03
CA ARG A 77 5.63 1.03 -0.62
C ARG A 77 5.87 -0.04 0.44
N ARG A 78 4.84 -0.81 0.77
CA ARG A 78 4.96 -1.94 1.69
C ARG A 78 4.37 -3.21 1.10
N GLU A 79 5.09 -4.31 1.28
CA GLU A 79 4.65 -5.63 0.89
C GLU A 79 4.20 -6.39 2.13
N PHE A 80 3.00 -6.94 2.08
CA PHE A 80 2.41 -7.76 3.13
C PHE A 80 2.28 -9.19 2.61
N PRO A 81 3.18 -10.11 2.99
CA PRO A 81 3.03 -11.51 2.64
C PRO A 81 1.75 -12.05 3.28
N LEU A 82 0.95 -12.79 2.50
CA LEU A 82 -0.28 -13.42 2.98
C LEU A 82 0.00 -14.82 3.51
N VAL A 83 -0.47 -15.09 4.72
CA VAL A 83 -0.50 -16.42 5.34
C VAL A 83 -1.59 -17.26 4.69
N VAL A 84 -2.79 -16.69 4.48
CA VAL A 84 -3.90 -17.40 3.87
C VAL A 84 -3.59 -17.77 2.42
N LYS A 85 -4.09 -18.94 1.99
CA LYS A 85 -3.98 -19.42 0.61
C LYS A 85 -5.29 -19.15 -0.14
N PRO A 86 -5.35 -19.34 -1.46
CA PRO A 86 -6.61 -19.27 -2.20
C PRO A 86 -7.50 -20.44 -1.80
N PRO A 87 -8.83 -20.24 -1.78
CA PRO A 87 -9.58 -19.05 -2.23
C PRO A 87 -9.69 -17.90 -1.21
N GLU A 88 -9.22 -18.08 0.03
CA GLU A 88 -9.42 -17.14 1.14
C GLU A 88 -8.77 -15.77 0.90
N THR A 89 -7.71 -15.73 0.07
CA THR A 89 -7.06 -14.47 -0.34
C THR A 89 -8.02 -13.48 -1.00
N ARG A 90 -9.04 -13.95 -1.75
CA ARG A 90 -10.07 -13.07 -2.34
C ARG A 90 -10.96 -12.46 -1.27
N ARG A 91 -11.27 -13.21 -0.19
CA ARG A 91 -12.03 -12.71 0.96
C ARG A 91 -11.25 -11.62 1.67
N VAL A 92 -9.96 -11.87 1.96
CA VAL A 92 -9.06 -10.87 2.57
C VAL A 92 -9.02 -9.62 1.72
N TRP A 93 -8.79 -9.75 0.42
CA TRP A 93 -8.79 -8.62 -0.50
C TRP A 93 -10.07 -7.80 -0.43
N LYS A 94 -11.24 -8.47 -0.51
CA LYS A 94 -12.54 -7.80 -0.43
C LYS A 94 -12.70 -7.02 0.87
N GLN A 95 -12.35 -7.61 2.01
CA GLN A 95 -12.45 -6.94 3.32
C GLN A 95 -11.52 -5.74 3.43
N VAL A 96 -10.26 -5.92 3.03
CA VAL A 96 -9.24 -4.87 3.01
C VAL A 96 -9.69 -3.70 2.12
N THR A 97 -10.18 -3.96 0.90
CA THR A 97 -10.68 -2.90 0.01
C THR A 97 -11.96 -2.22 0.52
N ALA A 98 -12.77 -2.90 1.34
CA ALA A 98 -13.97 -2.32 1.94
C ALA A 98 -13.64 -1.34 3.08
N GLU A 99 -12.60 -1.62 3.88
CA GLU A 99 -12.12 -0.69 4.92
C GLU A 99 -11.37 0.52 4.33
N PHE A 100 -10.86 0.38 3.10
CA PHE A 100 -10.09 1.41 2.39
C PHE A 100 -10.70 1.73 1.02
N PRO A 101 -11.94 2.29 0.96
CA PRO A 101 -12.67 2.48 -0.29
C PRO A 101 -12.05 3.53 -1.22
N ASP A 102 -11.30 4.48 -0.67
CA ASP A 102 -10.70 5.58 -1.43
C ASP A 102 -9.35 5.21 -2.08
N TYR A 103 -8.86 3.98 -1.87
CA TYR A 103 -7.46 3.66 -2.12
C TYR A 103 -7.25 2.82 -3.37
N ILE A 104 -6.84 3.53 -4.40
CA ILE A 104 -6.61 3.07 -5.77
C ILE A 104 -5.25 2.39 -5.95
N HIS A 105 -4.34 2.52 -4.98
CA HIS A 105 -2.93 2.18 -5.14
C HIS A 105 -2.55 0.86 -4.42
N VAL A 106 -3.41 -0.15 -4.53
CA VAL A 106 -3.18 -1.46 -3.92
C VAL A 106 -3.15 -2.53 -5.02
N ALA A 107 -2.19 -3.43 -4.96
CA ALA A 107 -2.06 -4.54 -5.92
C ALA A 107 -1.92 -5.88 -5.20
N MET A 108 -2.51 -6.94 -5.77
CA MET A 108 -2.23 -8.32 -5.41
C MET A 108 -1.14 -8.87 -6.34
N GLN A 109 -0.08 -9.46 -5.79
CA GLN A 109 0.95 -10.13 -6.59
C GLN A 109 0.86 -11.65 -6.43
N THR A 110 0.95 -12.36 -7.56
CA THR A 110 1.06 -13.83 -7.59
C THR A 110 2.54 -14.23 -7.71
N THR A 111 2.90 -15.38 -7.15
CA THR A 111 4.28 -15.90 -7.23
C THR A 111 4.69 -16.32 -8.65
N GLN A 112 3.71 -16.71 -9.47
CA GLN A 112 3.88 -17.19 -10.85
C GLN A 112 2.67 -16.80 -11.72
N TRP A 113 2.81 -16.89 -13.04
CA TRP A 113 1.72 -16.66 -13.99
C TRP A 113 0.63 -17.73 -13.79
N GLY A 114 -0.60 -17.31 -13.41
CA GLY A 114 -1.66 -18.22 -12.97
C GLY A 114 -1.52 -18.73 -11.52
N GLY A 115 -0.55 -18.22 -10.77
CA GLY A 115 -0.23 -18.67 -9.42
C GLY A 115 -1.14 -18.11 -8.33
N THR A 116 -0.98 -18.68 -7.14
CA THR A 116 -1.60 -18.22 -5.90
C THR A 116 -1.16 -16.79 -5.56
N VAL A 117 -2.10 -15.89 -5.25
CA VAL A 117 -1.76 -14.60 -4.64
C VAL A 117 -1.13 -14.87 -3.28
N ASN A 118 0.09 -14.39 -3.07
CA ASN A 118 0.84 -14.63 -1.85
C ASN A 118 1.26 -13.34 -1.13
N LYS A 119 0.96 -12.17 -1.69
CA LYS A 119 1.18 -10.88 -1.02
C LYS A 119 0.29 -9.77 -1.55
N ILE A 120 0.05 -8.78 -0.69
CA ILE A 120 -0.57 -7.50 -1.01
C ILE A 120 0.52 -6.43 -1.02
N ILE A 121 0.56 -5.61 -2.07
CA ILE A 121 1.45 -4.46 -2.16
C ILE A 121 0.60 -3.20 -2.00
N VAL A 122 0.93 -2.40 -0.99
CA VAL A 122 0.26 -1.14 -0.69
C VAL A 122 1.21 0.01 -1.02
N TYR A 123 0.68 1.02 -1.70
CA TYR A 123 1.33 2.32 -1.88
C TYR A 123 0.44 3.37 -1.23
N ASP A 124 0.82 3.91 -0.09
CA ASP A 124 0.01 4.91 0.63
C ASP A 124 0.89 5.84 1.46
N GLN A 125 0.33 6.85 2.09
CA GLN A 125 1.06 7.77 2.94
C GLN A 125 1.69 7.02 4.14
N PRO A 126 2.93 7.38 4.55
CA PRO A 126 3.65 6.67 5.61
C PRO A 126 2.90 6.59 6.95
N ASP A 127 2.17 7.65 7.32
CA ASP A 127 1.37 7.75 8.55
C ASP A 127 0.19 6.77 8.59
N ARG A 128 -0.26 6.29 7.42
CA ARG A 128 -1.38 5.35 7.29
C ARG A 128 -0.95 3.89 7.17
N MET A 129 0.35 3.63 6.98
CA MET A 129 0.90 2.27 6.96
C MET A 129 0.53 1.42 8.19
N PRO A 130 0.50 1.94 9.43
CA PRO A 130 0.10 1.16 10.60
C PRO A 130 -1.36 0.68 10.52
N ALA A 131 -2.26 1.47 9.92
CA ALA A 131 -3.66 1.08 9.74
C ALA A 131 -3.77 -0.08 8.72
N TRP A 132 -3.03 0.01 7.62
CA TRP A 132 -2.94 -1.09 6.63
C TRP A 132 -2.45 -2.39 7.26
N GLU A 133 -1.38 -2.31 8.04
CA GLU A 133 -0.80 -3.45 8.75
C GLU A 133 -1.82 -4.09 9.69
N ALA A 134 -2.50 -3.30 10.52
CA ALA A 134 -3.52 -3.80 11.44
C ALA A 134 -4.69 -4.49 10.72
N VAL A 135 -5.17 -3.92 9.61
CA VAL A 135 -6.30 -4.48 8.84
C VAL A 135 -5.90 -5.77 8.12
N ILE A 136 -4.73 -5.80 7.49
CA ILE A 136 -4.24 -7.01 6.81
C ILE A 136 -4.01 -8.12 7.85
N HIS A 137 -3.35 -7.84 8.97
CA HIS A 137 -3.16 -8.83 10.04
C HIS A 137 -4.47 -9.37 10.63
N ARG A 138 -5.51 -8.53 10.73
CA ARG A 138 -6.82 -8.96 11.22
C ARG A 138 -7.47 -9.99 10.30
N TYR A 139 -7.35 -9.81 8.99
CA TYR A 139 -8.01 -10.67 8.00
C TYR A 139 -7.15 -11.82 7.49
N ASP A 140 -5.82 -11.69 7.56
CA ASP A 140 -4.84 -12.70 7.17
C ASP A 140 -4.59 -13.74 8.28
N VAL A 141 -5.65 -14.14 8.97
CA VAL A 141 -5.64 -15.24 9.94
C VAL A 141 -6.30 -16.45 9.26
N PRO A 142 -5.64 -17.61 9.19
CA PRO A 142 -6.30 -18.84 8.78
C PRO A 142 -7.50 -19.05 9.70
N GLU A 143 -8.71 -19.22 9.14
CA GLU A 143 -9.82 -19.71 9.96
C GLU A 143 -9.36 -21.05 10.51
N PHE A 144 -9.16 -21.14 11.83
CA PHE A 144 -8.99 -22.43 12.48
C PHE A 144 -10.17 -23.29 12.02
N PRO A 145 -9.96 -24.55 11.63
CA PRO A 145 -11.07 -25.42 11.33
C PRO A 145 -11.94 -25.43 12.59
N THR A 146 -13.08 -24.72 12.52
CA THR A 146 -14.16 -24.87 13.48
C THR A 146 -14.38 -26.37 13.53
N SER A 147 -14.05 -26.98 14.66
CA SER A 147 -14.15 -28.42 14.87
C SER A 147 -15.58 -28.85 14.57
N ALA A 148 -15.81 -29.24 13.32
CA ALA A 148 -17.06 -29.78 12.84
C ALA A 148 -17.19 -31.16 13.50
N GLY A 149 -18.13 -31.27 14.43
CA GLY A 149 -18.67 -32.54 14.88
C GLY A 149 -17.82 -33.28 15.91
N THR A 150 -18.14 -33.07 17.19
CA THR A 150 -18.55 -34.24 17.96
C THR A 150 -20.06 -34.18 18.07
N ASN A 151 -20.72 -34.58 16.98
CA ASN A 151 -22.00 -35.23 17.12
C ASN A 151 -21.68 -36.53 17.85
N THR A 152 -22.02 -36.62 19.13
CA THR A 152 -22.30 -37.92 19.76
C THR A 152 -23.81 -38.08 19.66
N PRO A 153 -24.34 -38.85 18.69
CA PRO A 153 -25.72 -39.30 18.74
C PRO A 153 -25.84 -40.45 19.75
N ASP A 154 -26.94 -40.41 20.51
CA ASP A 154 -27.61 -41.53 21.18
C ASP A 154 -26.78 -42.51 22.02
N GLU A 155 -26.76 -42.26 23.34
CA GLU A 155 -26.93 -43.35 24.30
C GLU A 155 -28.38 -43.36 24.79
N ASP A 156 -29.23 -43.88 23.91
CA ASP A 156 -30.50 -44.47 24.30
C ASP A 156 -30.19 -45.85 24.91
N ARG A 157 -30.04 -45.96 26.24
CA ARG A 157 -30.24 -47.21 26.99
C ARG A 157 -30.15 -47.05 28.50
N ALA A 158 -31.18 -47.58 29.16
CA ALA A 158 -31.29 -47.91 30.58
C ALA A 158 -31.68 -46.78 31.54
N ASN A 159 -33.00 -46.56 31.63
CA ASN A 159 -33.64 -46.69 32.94
C ASN A 159 -35.03 -47.30 32.77
N GLY A 160 -35.07 -48.63 32.88
CA GLY A 160 -36.28 -49.31 33.28
C GLY A 160 -36.46 -49.16 34.79
N ARG A 161 -37.61 -48.63 35.21
CA ARG A 161 -38.50 -49.17 36.26
C ARG A 161 -39.72 -48.28 36.42
#